data_AF-A0A0U0REG7-F1
#
_entry.id   AF-A0A0U0REG7-F1
#
_cell.length_a   1.000
_cell.length_b   1.000
_cell.length_c   1.000
_cell.angle_alpha   90.00
_cell.angle_beta   90.00
_cell.angle_gamma   90.00
#
_symmetry.space_group_name_H-M   'P 1'
#
loop_
_entity.id
_entity.type
_entity.pdbx_description
1 polymer ?
#
loop_
_entity_poly.entity_id
_entity_poly.type
_entity_poly.pdbx_seq_one_letter_code
_entity_poly.pdbx_strand_id
1 'polypeptide(L)'
;MIGLLAVAALDDLDDTLRAVLRALAAHPDGFDALDRAVAGFLAAALPVPTEVRLRLLDTLDLFGIALGMAAFRPGRPSRTPAQLRTLLRRVSGVDAVIDKVTAAGSEVRYRRLLDAVAELEALAAQAKEIGGPIGEFLRDDDTVLARMAAAVDVALAVGLDVGPLDDPAAHLPRAVRWHRYSLDNGDMHRTCGADIARGSLRLWSLAGGMPLHRYRKSS
;
A
#
# COMPACT_ATOMS: atom_id res chain seq x y z
N MET A 1 -14.11 -18.53 0.17
CA MET A 1 -14.47 -17.10 0.08
C MET A 1 -13.22 -16.27 0.37
N ILE A 2 -12.62 -15.63 -0.63
CA ILE A 2 -11.36 -14.87 -0.46
C ILE A 2 -11.48 -13.61 0.41
N GLY A 3 -12.71 -13.12 0.65
CA GLY A 3 -12.96 -11.94 1.48
C GLY A 3 -12.57 -12.09 2.95
N LEU A 4 -12.80 -13.25 3.56
CA LEU A 4 -12.39 -13.52 4.95
C LEU A 4 -10.87 -13.51 5.10
N LEU A 5 -10.14 -14.00 4.10
CA LEU A 5 -8.68 -13.91 4.07
C LEU A 5 -8.19 -12.46 4.00
N ALA A 6 -8.90 -11.61 3.24
CA ALA A 6 -8.59 -10.19 3.18
C ALA A 6 -8.76 -9.52 4.55
N VAL A 7 -9.89 -9.77 5.22
CA VAL A 7 -10.17 -9.24 6.58
C VAL A 7 -9.12 -9.73 7.56
N ALA A 8 -8.85 -11.04 7.63
CA ALA A 8 -7.83 -11.60 8.51
C ALA A 8 -6.41 -11.08 8.21
N ALA A 9 -6.13 -10.71 6.95
CA ALA A 9 -4.87 -10.08 6.57
C ALA A 9 -4.79 -8.59 6.93
N LEU A 10 -5.92 -7.90 7.07
CA LEU A 10 -5.98 -6.48 7.45
C LEU A 10 -6.02 -6.30 8.97
N ASP A 11 -6.76 -7.15 9.68
CA ASP A 11 -6.96 -7.05 11.15
C ASP A 11 -5.93 -7.81 11.98
N ASP A 12 -5.01 -8.53 11.31
CA ASP A 12 -4.12 -9.54 11.89
C ASP A 12 -4.85 -10.72 12.55
N LEU A 13 -4.37 -11.93 12.24
CA LEU A 13 -4.83 -13.12 12.93
C LEU A 13 -4.22 -13.18 14.33
N ASP A 14 -5.06 -13.20 15.38
CA ASP A 14 -4.57 -13.25 16.76
C ASP A 14 -3.73 -14.50 17.09
N ASP A 15 -2.94 -14.43 18.15
CA ASP A 15 -2.05 -15.52 18.55
C ASP A 15 -2.75 -16.82 18.92
N THR A 16 -3.99 -16.73 19.41
CA THR A 16 -4.77 -17.90 19.79
C THR A 16 -5.15 -18.69 18.55
N LEU A 17 -5.71 -18.04 17.54
CA LEU A 17 -6.07 -18.68 16.27
C LEU A 17 -4.83 -19.20 15.54
N ARG A 18 -3.69 -18.50 15.63
CA ARG A 18 -2.40 -19.01 15.12
C ARG A 18 -1.97 -20.30 15.83
N ALA A 19 -2.06 -20.36 17.15
CA ALA A 19 -1.73 -21.56 17.91
C ALA A 19 -2.64 -22.74 17.55
N VAL A 20 -3.93 -22.48 17.36
CA VAL A 20 -4.92 -23.48 16.95
C VAL A 20 -4.59 -24.03 15.56
N LEU A 21 -4.28 -23.17 14.57
CA LEU A 21 -3.87 -23.63 13.24
C LEU A 21 -2.61 -24.51 13.28
N ARG A 22 -1.65 -24.20 14.16
CA ARG A 22 -0.47 -25.06 14.38
C ARG A 22 -0.85 -26.41 14.98
N ALA A 23 -1.72 -26.43 15.99
CA ALA A 23 -2.19 -27.66 16.62
C ALA A 23 -2.94 -28.56 15.63
N LEU A 24 -3.79 -27.97 14.79
CA LEU A 24 -4.49 -28.70 13.73
C LEU A 24 -3.53 -29.22 12.65
N ALA A 25 -2.53 -28.43 12.25
CA ALA A 25 -1.52 -28.85 11.27
C ALA A 25 -0.61 -30.00 11.76
N ALA A 26 -0.44 -30.12 13.08
CA ALA A 26 0.31 -31.20 13.72
C ALA A 26 -0.52 -32.47 13.98
N HIS A 27 -1.85 -32.36 13.95
CA HIS A 27 -2.74 -33.50 14.20
C HIS A 27 -2.86 -34.39 12.95
N PRO A 28 -2.74 -35.73 13.08
CA PRO A 28 -2.81 -36.66 11.95
C PRO A 28 -4.05 -36.46 11.07
N ASP A 29 -5.23 -36.33 11.71
CA ASP A 29 -6.50 -36.16 11.01
C ASP A 29 -6.85 -34.71 10.66
N GLY A 30 -5.93 -33.76 10.88
CA GLY A 30 -6.21 -32.33 10.77
C GLY A 30 -6.62 -31.90 9.36
N PHE A 31 -5.88 -32.35 8.34
CA PHE A 31 -6.22 -32.04 6.94
C PHE A 31 -7.42 -32.85 6.45
N ASP A 32 -7.50 -34.14 6.79
CA ASP A 32 -8.61 -35.02 6.42
C ASP A 32 -9.96 -34.53 6.97
N ALA A 33 -9.95 -33.83 8.10
CA ALA A 33 -11.16 -33.22 8.66
C ALA A 33 -11.71 -32.06 7.81
N LEU A 34 -10.87 -31.38 7.02
CA LEU A 34 -11.30 -30.28 6.15
C LEU A 34 -11.97 -30.78 4.87
N ASP A 35 -11.57 -31.95 4.37
CA ASP A 35 -12.15 -32.58 3.17
C ASP A 35 -13.60 -33.03 3.38
N ARG A 36 -14.04 -33.16 4.63
CA ARG A 36 -15.42 -33.56 5.02
C ARG A 36 -16.41 -32.39 5.13
N ALA A 37 -16.09 -31.25 4.51
CA ALA A 37 -16.86 -30.01 4.59
C ALA A 37 -17.05 -29.49 6.04
N VAL A 38 -17.87 -28.46 6.22
CA VAL A 38 -18.00 -27.74 7.52
C VAL A 38 -18.50 -28.67 8.62
N ALA A 39 -19.54 -29.45 8.35
CA ALA A 39 -20.11 -30.38 9.33
C ALA A 39 -19.09 -31.45 9.77
N GLY A 40 -18.31 -31.98 8.82
CA GLY A 40 -17.26 -32.95 9.12
C GLY A 40 -16.11 -32.35 9.93
N PHE A 41 -15.71 -31.11 9.64
CA PHE A 41 -14.69 -30.40 10.42
C PHE A 41 -15.14 -30.14 11.87
N LEU A 42 -16.42 -29.80 12.09
CA LEU A 42 -16.98 -29.58 13.42
C LEU A 42 -17.21 -30.86 14.21
N ALA A 43 -17.55 -31.97 13.54
CA ALA A 43 -17.78 -33.26 14.19
C ALA A 43 -16.48 -34.07 14.45
N ALA A 44 -15.37 -33.73 13.80
CA ALA A 44 -14.12 -34.46 13.93
C ALA A 44 -13.56 -34.44 15.37
N ALA A 45 -12.91 -35.53 15.78
CA ALA A 45 -12.18 -35.61 17.05
C ALA A 45 -10.80 -34.93 16.89
N LEU A 46 -10.78 -33.61 17.01
CA LEU A 46 -9.58 -32.77 16.87
C LEU A 46 -9.16 -32.21 18.25
N PRO A 47 -7.89 -31.81 18.44
CA PRO A 47 -7.37 -31.33 19.73
C PRO A 47 -7.81 -29.88 20.04
N VAL A 48 -8.94 -29.45 19.50
CA VAL A 48 -9.44 -28.07 19.53
C VAL A 48 -10.95 -28.11 19.79
N PRO A 49 -11.45 -27.39 20.81
CA PRO A 49 -12.88 -27.30 21.09
C PRO A 49 -13.71 -26.84 19.89
N THR A 50 -14.95 -27.29 19.81
CA THR A 50 -15.86 -26.97 18.69
C THR A 50 -16.12 -25.47 18.57
N GLU A 51 -16.22 -24.75 19.68
CA GLU A 51 -16.42 -23.30 19.73
C GLU A 51 -15.26 -22.54 19.08
N VAL A 52 -14.03 -23.01 19.29
CA VAL A 52 -12.82 -22.42 18.69
C VAL A 52 -12.74 -22.75 17.20
N ARG A 53 -13.19 -23.94 16.79
CA ARG A 53 -13.32 -24.31 15.37
C ARG A 53 -14.37 -23.49 14.64
N LEU A 54 -15.49 -23.16 15.28
CA LEU A 54 -16.49 -22.23 14.75
C LEU A 54 -15.90 -20.83 14.55
N ARG A 55 -15.20 -20.30 15.55
CA ARG A 55 -14.50 -19.02 15.42
C ARG A 55 -13.47 -19.02 14.28
N LEU A 56 -12.74 -20.13 14.07
CA LEU A 56 -11.84 -20.26 12.93
C LEU A 56 -12.58 -20.20 11.59
N LEU A 57 -13.73 -20.86 11.48
CA LEU A 57 -14.57 -20.83 10.27
C LEU A 57 -15.09 -19.42 9.99
N ASP A 58 -15.55 -18.70 11.01
CA ASP A 58 -16.02 -17.32 10.89
C ASP A 58 -14.88 -16.37 10.46
N THR A 59 -13.64 -16.65 10.90
CA THR A 59 -12.49 -15.79 10.63
C THR A 59 -11.84 -16.08 9.27
N LEU A 60 -11.74 -17.35 8.87
CA LEU A 60 -10.90 -17.77 7.75
C LEU A 60 -11.62 -18.61 6.69
N ASP A 61 -12.79 -19.17 6.98
CA ASP A 61 -13.40 -20.29 6.25
C ASP A 61 -12.53 -21.57 6.15
N LEU A 62 -13.08 -22.63 5.57
CA LEU A 62 -12.37 -23.90 5.39
C LEU A 62 -11.11 -23.79 4.53
N PHE A 63 -11.16 -22.97 3.47
CA PHE A 63 -10.02 -22.77 2.59
C PHE A 63 -8.92 -21.98 3.32
N GLY A 64 -9.28 -20.94 4.09
CA GLY A 64 -8.31 -20.22 4.91
C GLY A 64 -7.71 -21.04 6.03
N ILE A 65 -8.50 -21.91 6.66
CA ILE A 65 -7.99 -22.88 7.64
C ILE A 65 -7.00 -23.83 6.96
N ALA A 66 -7.33 -24.40 5.80
CA ALA A 66 -6.43 -25.27 5.04
C ALA A 66 -5.12 -24.56 4.68
N LEU A 67 -5.21 -23.31 4.20
CA LEU A 67 -4.07 -22.47 3.86
C LEU A 67 -3.19 -22.16 5.08
N GLY A 68 -3.82 -21.83 6.21
CA GLY A 68 -3.16 -21.57 7.49
C GLY A 68 -2.46 -22.80 8.05
N MET A 69 -3.12 -23.95 8.02
CA MET A 69 -2.54 -25.23 8.42
C MET A 69 -1.36 -25.62 7.52
N ALA A 70 -1.48 -25.45 6.20
CA ALA A 70 -0.39 -25.70 5.26
C ALA A 70 0.84 -24.80 5.51
N ALA A 71 0.65 -23.61 6.08
CA ALA A 71 1.74 -22.71 6.47
C ALA A 71 2.53 -23.21 7.71
N PHE A 72 1.96 -24.12 8.50
CA PHE A 72 2.56 -24.70 9.71
C PHE A 72 2.82 -26.20 9.60
N ARG A 73 2.75 -26.75 8.39
CA ARG A 73 2.95 -28.18 8.15
C ARG A 73 4.33 -28.63 8.69
N PRO A 74 4.41 -29.75 9.44
CA PRO A 74 5.68 -30.29 9.91
C PRO A 74 6.68 -30.50 8.76
N GLY A 75 7.97 -30.25 9.02
CA GLY A 75 9.05 -30.37 8.03
C GLY A 75 9.27 -29.14 7.13
N ARG A 76 8.55 -28.04 7.37
CA ARG A 76 8.83 -26.73 6.76
C ARG A 76 9.21 -25.70 7.82
N PRO A 77 9.98 -24.65 7.46
CA PRO A 77 10.21 -23.53 8.36
C PRO A 77 8.86 -22.91 8.76
N SER A 78 8.60 -22.86 10.07
CA SER A 78 7.39 -22.22 10.61
C SER A 78 7.32 -20.76 10.16
N ARG A 79 6.19 -20.35 9.56
CA ARG A 79 6.01 -18.95 9.17
C ARG A 79 5.86 -18.04 10.39
N THR A 80 6.51 -16.88 10.33
CA THR A 80 6.25 -15.79 11.28
C THR A 80 4.85 -15.20 11.04
N PRO A 81 4.29 -14.46 12.02
CA PRO A 81 3.04 -13.69 11.83
C PRO A 81 3.04 -12.83 10.57
N ALA A 82 4.14 -12.10 10.32
CA ALA A 82 4.27 -11.26 9.13
C ALA A 82 4.24 -12.08 7.84
N GLN A 83 4.91 -13.23 7.80
CA GLN A 83 4.92 -14.10 6.62
C GLN A 83 3.54 -14.74 6.36
N LEU A 84 2.79 -15.08 7.40
CA LEU A 84 1.40 -15.54 7.26
C LEU A 84 0.51 -14.41 6.75
N ARG A 85 0.66 -13.19 7.28
CA ARG A 85 -0.07 -12.01 6.78
C ARG A 85 0.19 -11.75 5.30
N THR A 86 1.45 -11.77 4.87
CA THR A 86 1.84 -11.64 3.45
C THR A 86 1.20 -12.72 2.58
N LEU A 87 1.13 -13.97 3.07
CA LEU A 87 0.44 -15.04 2.35
C LEU A 87 -1.06 -14.75 2.19
N LEU A 88 -1.74 -14.35 3.27
CA LEU A 88 -3.17 -14.07 3.26
C LEU A 88 -3.49 -12.89 2.33
N ARG A 89 -2.68 -11.83 2.34
CA ARG A 89 -2.79 -10.70 1.39
C ARG A 89 -2.66 -11.17 -0.06
N ARG A 90 -1.61 -11.95 -0.35
CA ARG A 90 -1.36 -12.46 -1.70
C ARG A 90 -2.49 -13.36 -2.22
N VAL A 91 -3.00 -14.27 -1.38
CA VAL A 91 -4.04 -15.22 -1.78
C VAL A 91 -5.42 -14.55 -1.87
N SER A 92 -5.71 -13.57 -1.01
CA SER A 92 -6.96 -12.82 -1.08
C SER A 92 -7.01 -11.86 -2.26
N GLY A 93 -5.86 -11.46 -2.80
CA GLY A 93 -5.77 -10.43 -3.84
C GLY A 93 -6.17 -9.03 -3.33
N VAL A 94 -6.24 -8.84 -2.01
CA VAL A 94 -6.70 -7.58 -1.40
C VAL A 94 -5.84 -6.40 -1.81
N ASP A 95 -4.52 -6.58 -1.94
CA ASP A 95 -3.61 -5.51 -2.36
C ASP A 95 -3.98 -5.01 -3.76
N ALA A 96 -4.26 -5.91 -4.72
CA ALA A 96 -4.68 -5.53 -6.07
C ALA A 96 -6.05 -4.81 -6.09
N VAL A 97 -6.95 -5.14 -5.15
CA VAL A 97 -8.22 -4.41 -4.99
C VAL A 97 -7.97 -3.02 -4.42
N ILE A 98 -7.14 -2.91 -3.38
CA ILE A 98 -6.74 -1.63 -2.77
C ILE A 98 -6.08 -0.75 -3.82
N ASP A 99 -5.15 -1.28 -4.61
CA ASP A 99 -4.46 -0.55 -5.69
C ASP A 99 -5.46 -0.01 -6.71
N LYS A 100 -6.40 -0.85 -7.18
CA LYS A 100 -7.42 -0.43 -8.15
C LYS A 100 -8.38 0.62 -7.61
N VAL A 101 -8.84 0.48 -6.36
CA VAL A 101 -9.71 1.47 -5.70
C VAL A 101 -8.95 2.78 -5.48
N THR A 102 -7.69 2.69 -5.07
CA THR A 102 -6.82 3.85 -4.86
C THR A 102 -6.60 4.59 -6.17
N ALA A 103 -6.27 3.88 -7.26
CA ALA A 103 -6.10 4.43 -8.59
C ALA A 103 -7.41 5.05 -9.14
N ALA A 104 -8.55 4.36 -8.98
CA ALA A 104 -9.84 4.88 -9.42
C ALA A 104 -10.23 6.20 -8.72
N GLY A 105 -9.77 6.40 -7.48
CA GLY A 105 -10.01 7.63 -6.72
C GLY A 105 -8.92 8.69 -6.82
N SER A 106 -7.78 8.44 -7.48
CA SER A 106 -6.61 9.34 -7.43
C SER A 106 -6.91 10.71 -8.00
N GLU A 107 -7.59 10.78 -9.15
CA GLU A 107 -7.92 12.03 -9.82
C GLU A 107 -8.82 12.93 -8.96
N VAL A 108 -9.86 12.35 -8.36
CA VAL A 108 -10.80 13.08 -7.49
C VAL A 108 -10.12 13.57 -6.22
N ARG A 109 -9.26 12.75 -5.60
CA ARG A 109 -8.49 13.15 -4.41
C ARG A 109 -7.52 14.28 -4.75
N TYR A 110 -6.84 14.19 -5.89
CA TYR A 110 -5.90 15.21 -6.33
C TYR A 110 -6.59 16.53 -6.65
N ARG A 111 -7.74 16.52 -7.34
CA ARG A 111 -8.54 17.73 -7.58
C ARG A 111 -8.95 18.42 -6.27
N ARG A 112 -9.45 17.66 -5.28
CA ARG A 112 -9.78 18.21 -3.95
C ARG A 112 -8.57 18.82 -3.24
N LEU A 113 -7.39 18.22 -3.40
CA LEU A 113 -6.14 18.76 -2.86
C LEU A 113 -5.77 20.08 -3.55
N LEU A 114 -5.92 20.17 -4.89
CA LEU A 114 -5.68 21.41 -5.62
C LEU A 114 -6.64 22.52 -5.21
N ASP A 115 -7.92 22.20 -5.04
CA ASP A 115 -8.92 23.16 -4.58
C ASP A 115 -8.58 23.68 -3.17
N ALA A 116 -8.26 22.79 -2.23
CA ALA A 116 -7.86 23.15 -0.88
C ALA A 116 -6.59 24.03 -0.85
N VAL A 117 -5.61 23.73 -1.69
CA VAL A 117 -4.40 24.56 -1.84
C VAL A 117 -4.75 25.94 -2.38
N ALA A 118 -5.59 26.02 -3.41
CA ALA A 118 -6.00 27.29 -4.00
C ALA A 118 -6.75 28.16 -2.99
N GLU A 119 -7.60 27.56 -2.15
CA GLU A 119 -8.27 28.25 -1.03
C GLU A 119 -7.26 28.77 -0.01
N LEU A 120 -6.26 27.97 0.38
CA LEU A 120 -5.20 28.40 1.30
C LEU A 120 -4.36 29.54 0.71
N GLU A 121 -4.01 29.48 -0.57
CA GLU A 121 -3.29 30.55 -1.26
C GLU A 121 -4.12 31.84 -1.32
N ALA A 122 -5.42 31.74 -1.58
CA ALA A 122 -6.34 32.88 -1.55
C ALA A 122 -6.46 33.50 -0.16
N LEU A 123 -6.55 32.68 0.90
CA LEU A 123 -6.55 33.14 2.30
C LEU A 123 -5.23 33.83 2.65
N ALA A 124 -4.10 33.26 2.23
CA ALA A 124 -2.79 33.83 2.49
C ALA A 124 -2.60 35.21 1.83
N ALA A 125 -3.19 35.42 0.65
CA ALA A 125 -3.16 36.70 -0.04
C ALA A 125 -4.05 37.78 0.62
N GLN A 126 -5.15 37.38 1.27
CA GLN A 126 -6.15 38.29 1.83
C GLN A 126 -5.91 38.63 3.30
N ALA A 127 -5.42 37.68 4.10
CA ALA A 127 -5.32 37.82 5.55
C ALA A 127 -3.83 37.94 5.98
N LYS A 128 -3.36 39.19 6.11
CA LYS A 128 -1.94 39.51 6.42
C LYS A 128 -1.39 38.80 7.66
N GLU A 129 -2.22 38.59 8.69
CA GLU A 129 -1.79 37.97 9.96
C GLU A 129 -1.49 36.47 9.81
N ILE A 130 -2.20 35.77 8.93
CA ILE A 130 -2.06 34.31 8.75
C ILE A 130 -1.37 33.94 7.42
N GLY A 131 -1.16 34.90 6.52
CA GLY A 131 -0.55 34.63 5.22
C GLY A 131 0.91 34.17 5.29
N GLY A 132 1.68 34.66 6.27
CA GLY A 132 3.03 34.15 6.56
C GLY A 132 3.00 32.66 6.94
N PRO A 133 2.31 32.28 8.03
CA PRO A 133 2.17 30.88 8.45
C PRO A 133 1.62 29.94 7.36
N ILE A 134 0.60 30.36 6.59
CA ILE A 134 0.09 29.54 5.48
C ILE A 134 1.14 29.36 4.39
N GLY A 135 1.87 30.43 4.04
CA GLY A 135 2.94 30.37 3.06
C GLY A 135 4.11 29.49 3.51
N GLU A 136 4.41 29.44 4.80
CA GLU A 136 5.40 28.51 5.37
C GLU A 136 4.91 27.07 5.25
N PHE A 137 3.69 26.79 5.69
CA PHE A 137 3.06 25.47 5.57
C PHE A 137 3.05 24.96 4.12
N LEU A 138 2.69 25.79 3.14
CA LEU A 138 2.66 25.40 1.72
C LEU A 138 4.04 25.15 1.11
N ARG A 139 5.11 25.69 1.71
CA ARG A 139 6.50 25.50 1.27
C ARG A 139 7.24 24.40 2.02
N ASP A 140 6.68 23.96 3.15
CA ASP A 140 7.21 22.90 3.97
C ASP A 140 7.45 21.62 3.16
N ASP A 141 8.48 20.88 3.55
CA ASP A 141 8.92 19.68 2.84
C ASP A 141 7.81 18.63 2.85
N ASP A 142 7.13 18.42 3.98
CA ASP A 142 6.06 17.43 4.09
C ASP A 142 4.88 17.79 3.20
N THR A 143 4.51 19.07 3.11
CA THR A 143 3.43 19.53 2.23
C THR A 143 3.80 19.36 0.76
N VAL A 144 5.03 19.71 0.38
CA VAL A 144 5.52 19.54 -1.00
C VAL A 144 5.55 18.05 -1.38
N LEU A 145 6.01 17.19 -0.49
CA LEU A 145 6.07 15.74 -0.72
C LEU A 145 4.69 15.10 -0.76
N ALA A 146 3.76 15.54 0.08
CA ALA A 146 2.36 15.09 0.05
C ALA A 146 1.68 15.45 -1.28
N ARG A 147 1.89 16.67 -1.78
CA ARG A 147 1.39 17.10 -3.11
C ARG A 147 2.01 16.29 -4.23
N MET A 148 3.32 16.05 -4.18
CA MET A 148 4.00 15.18 -5.14
C MET A 148 3.43 13.77 -5.12
N ALA A 149 3.22 13.16 -3.95
CA ALA A 149 2.68 11.81 -3.83
C ALA A 149 1.29 11.70 -4.46
N ALA A 150 0.40 12.68 -4.21
CA ALA A 150 -0.91 12.70 -4.85
C ALA A 150 -0.83 12.86 -6.38
N ALA A 151 0.12 13.65 -6.89
CA ALA A 151 0.36 13.78 -8.33
C ALA A 151 0.94 12.49 -8.94
N VAL A 152 1.84 11.81 -8.24
CA VAL A 152 2.38 10.48 -8.60
C VAL A 152 1.24 9.46 -8.73
N ASP A 153 0.32 9.41 -7.78
CA ASP A 153 -0.84 8.52 -7.82
C ASP A 153 -1.71 8.74 -9.07
N VAL A 154 -1.92 10.01 -9.47
CA VAL A 154 -2.64 10.35 -10.70
C VAL A 154 -1.87 9.86 -11.92
N ALA A 155 -0.57 10.14 -11.99
CA ALA A 155 0.28 9.73 -13.11
C ALA A 155 0.29 8.20 -13.28
N LEU A 156 0.47 7.45 -12.19
CA LEU A 156 0.47 5.99 -12.19
C LEU A 156 -0.90 5.42 -12.58
N ALA A 157 -1.99 6.02 -12.11
CA ALA A 157 -3.34 5.57 -12.45
C ALA A 157 -3.66 5.64 -13.95
N VAL A 158 -3.03 6.57 -14.69
CA VAL A 158 -3.14 6.67 -16.16
C VAL A 158 -1.99 5.98 -16.90
N GLY A 159 -1.15 5.22 -16.19
CA GLY A 159 -0.08 4.42 -16.77
C GLY A 159 1.19 5.17 -17.15
N LEU A 160 1.41 6.38 -16.62
CA LEU A 160 2.67 7.12 -16.83
C LEU A 160 3.78 6.57 -15.94
N ASP A 161 4.98 6.41 -16.49
CA ASP A 161 6.16 6.06 -15.72
C ASP A 161 6.71 7.28 -14.97
N VAL A 162 6.67 7.23 -13.63
CA VAL A 162 7.19 8.28 -12.76
C VAL A 162 8.68 8.09 -12.43
N GLY A 163 9.23 6.90 -12.66
CA GLY A 163 10.62 6.54 -12.34
C GLY A 163 10.85 6.21 -10.85
N PRO A 164 12.05 5.72 -10.47
CA PRO A 164 12.33 5.23 -9.12
C PRO A 164 12.16 6.31 -8.03
N LEU A 165 11.28 6.08 -7.06
CA LEU A 165 10.98 7.03 -5.97
C LEU A 165 12.07 7.09 -4.90
N ASP A 166 12.69 5.96 -4.59
CA ASP A 166 13.62 5.79 -3.45
C ASP A 166 15.11 5.86 -3.83
N ASP A 167 15.43 6.25 -5.07
CA ASP A 167 16.81 6.41 -5.53
C ASP A 167 17.21 7.91 -5.55
N PRO A 168 18.12 8.34 -4.65
CA PRO A 168 18.65 9.70 -4.64
C PRO A 168 19.19 10.20 -5.99
N ALA A 169 19.83 9.31 -6.76
CA ALA A 169 20.40 9.67 -8.06
C ALA A 169 19.31 9.92 -9.12
N ALA A 170 18.11 9.39 -8.92
CA ALA A 170 16.97 9.53 -9.84
C ALA A 170 16.15 10.81 -9.60
N HIS A 171 16.33 11.50 -8.47
CA HIS A 171 15.51 12.67 -8.11
C HIS A 171 15.66 13.84 -9.10
N LEU A 172 16.88 14.27 -9.41
CA LEU A 172 17.12 15.38 -10.35
C LEU A 172 16.73 15.03 -11.80
N PRO A 173 17.05 13.84 -12.36
CA PRO A 173 16.53 13.42 -13.66
C PRO A 173 15.00 13.45 -13.73
N ARG A 174 14.33 12.96 -12.67
CA ARG A 174 12.86 12.97 -12.58
C ARG A 174 12.32 14.40 -12.57
N ALA A 175 12.91 15.29 -11.77
CA ALA A 175 12.52 16.69 -11.71
C ALA A 175 12.55 17.35 -13.10
N VAL A 176 13.63 17.17 -13.85
CA VAL A 176 13.79 17.73 -15.20
C VAL A 176 12.75 17.15 -16.17
N ARG A 177 12.52 15.83 -16.14
CA ARG A 177 11.54 15.16 -17.00
C ARG A 177 10.13 15.70 -16.77
N TRP A 178 9.72 15.79 -15.51
CA TRP A 178 8.37 16.23 -15.16
C TRP A 178 8.15 17.74 -15.29
N HIS A 179 9.22 18.54 -15.16
CA HIS A 179 9.15 19.96 -15.50
C HIS A 179 8.91 20.16 -17.01
N ARG A 180 9.55 19.38 -17.88
CA ARG A 180 9.25 19.44 -19.33
C ARG A 180 7.83 18.98 -19.61
N TYR A 181 7.41 17.88 -18.99
CA TYR A 181 6.05 17.38 -19.09
C TYR A 181 5.00 18.44 -18.71
N SER A 182 5.25 19.25 -17.67
CA SER A 182 4.29 20.28 -17.26
C SER A 182 4.15 21.42 -18.26
N LEU A 183 5.17 21.71 -19.06
CA LEU A 183 5.11 22.76 -20.08
C LEU A 183 4.24 22.34 -21.28
N ASP A 184 4.30 21.06 -21.66
CA ASP A 184 3.76 20.54 -22.92
C ASP A 184 2.30 20.05 -22.85
N ASN A 185 1.64 20.07 -21.68
CA ASN A 185 0.32 19.48 -21.47
C ASN A 185 -0.75 20.47 -20.93
N GLY A 186 -2.03 20.08 -21.04
CA GLY A 186 -3.18 20.84 -20.54
C GLY A 186 -3.24 20.96 -19.01
N ASP A 187 -4.15 21.78 -18.48
CA ASP A 187 -4.07 22.35 -17.13
C ASP A 187 -3.87 21.34 -16.00
N MET A 188 -4.60 20.22 -15.99
CA MET A 188 -4.43 19.21 -14.93
C MET A 188 -3.07 18.50 -15.01
N HIS A 189 -2.64 18.12 -16.22
CA HIS A 189 -1.35 17.47 -16.46
C HIS A 189 -0.17 18.42 -16.23
N ARG A 190 -0.37 19.72 -16.51
CA ARG A 190 0.56 20.81 -16.18
C ARG A 190 0.78 20.88 -14.68
N THR A 191 -0.27 20.98 -13.88
CA THR A 191 -0.16 21.06 -12.42
C THR A 191 0.44 19.79 -11.82
N CYS A 192 0.00 18.62 -12.30
CA CYS A 192 0.56 17.33 -11.91
C CYS A 192 2.06 17.26 -12.16
N GLY A 193 2.52 17.61 -13.37
CA GLY A 193 3.95 17.63 -13.68
C GLY A 193 4.74 18.65 -12.84
N ALA A 194 4.14 19.80 -12.52
CA ALA A 194 4.79 20.81 -11.67
C ALA A 194 4.97 20.33 -10.22
N ASP A 195 3.95 19.67 -9.64
CA ASP A 195 4.03 19.12 -8.29
C ASP A 195 5.06 17.97 -8.22
N ILE A 196 5.09 17.08 -9.21
CA ILE A 196 6.11 16.01 -9.28
C ILE A 196 7.51 16.60 -9.43
N ALA A 197 7.68 17.60 -10.29
CA ALA A 197 8.97 18.26 -10.46
C ALA A 197 9.46 18.92 -9.17
N ARG A 198 8.56 19.65 -8.48
CA ARG A 198 8.87 20.36 -7.23
C ARG A 198 9.26 19.39 -6.11
N GLY A 199 8.48 18.34 -5.89
CA GLY A 199 8.82 17.34 -4.87
C GLY A 199 10.10 16.57 -5.19
N SER A 200 10.36 16.30 -6.47
CA SER A 200 11.62 15.67 -6.89
C SER A 200 12.84 16.55 -6.63
N LEU A 201 12.74 17.87 -6.85
CA LEU A 201 13.78 18.83 -6.46
C LEU A 201 13.97 18.89 -4.95
N ARG A 202 12.88 18.77 -4.18
CA ARG A 202 12.96 18.76 -2.73
C ARG A 202 13.70 17.53 -2.20
N LEU A 203 13.34 16.33 -2.66
CA LEU A 203 14.05 15.10 -2.34
C LEU A 203 15.54 15.17 -2.74
N TRP A 204 15.82 15.73 -3.93
CA TRP A 204 17.21 15.95 -4.37
C TRP A 204 18.00 16.87 -3.43
N SER A 205 17.39 17.97 -2.98
CA SER A 205 17.99 18.88 -2.01
C SER A 205 18.26 18.18 -0.68
N LEU A 206 17.29 17.41 -0.17
CA LEU A 206 17.42 16.63 1.06
C LEU A 206 18.50 15.55 0.97
N ALA A 207 18.70 14.98 -0.22
CA ALA A 207 19.77 14.02 -0.50
C ALA A 207 21.15 14.65 -0.73
N GLY A 208 21.32 15.96 -0.50
CA GLY A 208 22.62 16.64 -0.59
C GLY A 208 22.98 17.20 -1.97
N GLY A 209 22.01 17.33 -2.89
CA GLY A 209 22.23 18.07 -4.14
C GLY A 209 23.13 17.37 -5.17
N MET A 210 23.13 16.03 -5.19
CA MET A 210 24.02 15.23 -6.05
C MET A 210 23.87 15.57 -7.55
N PRO A 211 24.95 15.92 -8.28
CA PRO A 211 24.84 16.28 -9.68
C PRO A 211 24.36 15.11 -10.54
N LEU A 212 23.73 15.41 -11.68
CA LEU A 212 23.46 14.41 -12.72
C LEU A 212 24.79 13.77 -13.10
N HIS A 213 25.04 12.52 -12.68
CA HIS A 213 26.23 11.79 -13.13
C HIS A 213 26.25 11.80 -14.66
N ARG A 214 27.33 12.36 -15.23
CA ARG A 214 27.53 12.39 -16.69
C ARG A 214 27.48 10.95 -17.19
N TYR A 215 26.46 10.62 -17.99
CA TYR A 215 26.52 9.50 -18.92
C TYR A 215 27.72 9.72 -19.84
N ARG A 216 28.88 9.19 -19.46
CA ARG A 216 30.04 9.08 -20.33
C ARG A 216 29.73 7.93 -21.28
N LYS A 217 29.41 8.25 -22.54
CA LYS A 217 29.35 7.27 -23.63
C LYS A 217 30.70 6.53 -23.65
N SER A 218 30.67 5.22 -23.46
CA SER A 218 31.75 4.33 -23.87
C SER A 218 31.73 4.28 -25.40
N SER A 219 32.79 4.79 -26.01
CA SER A 219 33.15 4.51 -27.40
C SER A 219 33.45 3.03 -27.60
#